data_AF-A0A962YBI7-F1
#
_entry.id   AF-A0A962YBI7-F1
#
_cell.length_a   1.000
_cell.length_b   1.000
_cell.length_c   1.000
_cell.angle_alpha   90.00
_cell.angle_beta   90.00
_cell.angle_gamma   90.00
#
_symmetry.space_group_name_H-M   'P 1'
#
loop_
_entity.id
_entity.type
_entity.pdbx_description
1 polymer ?
#
loop_
_entity_poly.entity_id
_entity_poly.type
_entity_poly.pdbx_seq_one_letter_code
_entity_poly.pdbx_strand_id
1 'polypeptide(L)'
;QVEKVRQLEPLPDIDFNIRAGNTLIGFTSLDEIKRAAKYKPKDQIGLLFGETLDAIQQIEEDAETVARAFQTFHTMQTEHGMDAQQFSDAKQQLRDRLQSLTDRLDHYLASEYVINPDKSPKKYQQWRISHQPFHWFAEFYEIMHRGGFDVIIGNPPYVVYSPSKVAYSLEEVGYQTISTKNLYALTFERSLHLAKGLGPVGFIVQLTALSSGRMKPLQDMLLERGKLYALFSETSRIDV
;
A
#
# COMPACT_ATOMS: atom_id res chain seq x y z
N GLN A 1 -22.31 -1.40 -32.52
CA GLN A 1 -22.93 -0.05 -32.43
C GLN A 1 -23.53 0.05 -31.03
N VAL A 2 -23.00 0.89 -30.15
CA VAL A 2 -23.49 1.00 -28.76
C VAL A 2 -24.59 2.06 -28.74
N GLU A 3 -25.83 1.65 -28.45
CA GLU A 3 -27.05 2.42 -28.76
C GLU A 3 -27.49 3.44 -27.70
N LYS A 4 -26.84 3.55 -26.53
CA LYS A 4 -27.27 4.51 -25.50
C LYS A 4 -26.09 5.19 -24.82
N VAL A 5 -25.98 6.50 -25.05
CA VAL A 5 -25.08 7.44 -24.35
C VAL A 5 -25.16 7.33 -22.82
N ARG A 6 -26.26 6.79 -22.28
CA ARG A 6 -26.46 6.52 -20.84
C ARG A 6 -25.70 5.32 -20.26
N GLN A 7 -24.99 4.54 -21.08
CA GLN A 7 -24.16 3.40 -20.64
C GLN A 7 -22.66 3.74 -20.55
N LEU A 8 -22.27 4.96 -20.95
CA LEU A 8 -20.91 5.44 -20.73
C LEU A 8 -20.80 5.91 -19.28
N GLU A 9 -20.18 5.09 -18.42
CA GLU A 9 -19.76 5.55 -17.10
C GLU A 9 -18.79 6.72 -17.27
N PRO A 10 -19.04 7.90 -16.66
CA PRO A 10 -18.08 8.98 -16.67
C PRO A 10 -16.82 8.54 -15.92
N LEU A 11 -15.66 8.64 -16.57
CA LEU A 11 -14.36 8.23 -16.04
C LEU A 11 -14.33 6.74 -15.64
N PRO A 12 -14.49 5.80 -16.60
CA PRO A 12 -14.66 4.37 -16.31
C PRO A 12 -13.51 3.78 -15.47
N ASP A 13 -12.33 4.39 -15.49
CA ASP A 13 -11.15 3.89 -14.77
C ASP A 13 -10.83 4.69 -13.51
N ILE A 14 -11.67 5.66 -13.10
CA ILE A 14 -11.43 6.42 -11.85
C ILE A 14 -11.39 5.52 -10.63
N ASP A 15 -12.21 4.46 -10.63
CA ASP A 15 -12.26 3.49 -9.54
C ASP A 15 -10.89 2.83 -9.34
N PHE A 16 -10.12 2.58 -10.41
CA PHE A 16 -8.77 2.01 -10.32
C PHE A 16 -7.73 2.99 -9.77
N ASN A 17 -8.01 4.28 -9.86
CA ASN A 17 -7.08 5.35 -9.49
C ASN A 17 -7.38 5.97 -8.13
N ILE A 18 -8.59 5.77 -7.59
CA ILE A 18 -8.99 6.24 -6.26
C ILE A 18 -9.14 5.03 -5.34
N ARG A 19 -8.23 4.94 -4.36
CA ARG A 19 -8.17 3.86 -3.38
C ARG A 19 -8.19 4.42 -1.97
N ALA A 20 -8.76 3.67 -1.04
CA ALA A 20 -8.84 4.06 0.36
C ALA A 20 -8.39 2.91 1.26
N GLY A 21 -7.68 3.25 2.32
CA GLY A 21 -7.22 2.31 3.33
C GLY A 21 -6.09 2.91 4.17
N ASN A 22 -5.53 2.10 5.04
CA ASN A 22 -4.45 2.48 5.93
C ASN A 22 -3.11 2.40 5.21
N THR A 23 -2.60 3.56 4.79
CA THR A 23 -1.30 3.69 4.10
C THR A 23 -0.15 2.95 4.78
N LEU A 24 -0.17 2.84 6.12
CA LEU A 24 0.93 2.31 6.91
C LEU A 24 0.83 0.81 7.21
N ILE A 25 -0.33 0.18 6.95
CA ILE A 25 -0.58 -1.24 7.19
C ILE A 25 -0.84 -1.92 5.84
N GLY A 26 -0.19 -3.06 5.61
CA GLY A 26 -0.28 -3.80 4.35
C GLY A 26 1.06 -3.87 3.62
N PHE A 27 1.11 -4.75 2.63
CA PHE A 27 2.33 -5.11 1.92
C PHE A 27 2.59 -4.19 0.72
N THR A 28 3.85 -3.80 0.52
CA THR A 28 4.33 -3.04 -0.64
C THR A 28 4.81 -3.92 -1.79
N SER A 29 5.23 -5.15 -1.50
CA SER A 29 5.83 -6.04 -2.49
C SER A 29 5.79 -7.51 -2.03
N LEU A 30 5.89 -8.43 -2.98
CA LEU A 30 6.07 -9.86 -2.68
C LEU A 30 7.35 -10.12 -1.86
N ASP A 31 8.41 -9.35 -2.09
CA ASP A 31 9.67 -9.49 -1.34
C ASP A 31 9.53 -9.09 0.13
N GLU A 32 8.62 -8.17 0.46
CA GLU A 32 8.28 -7.85 1.85
C GLU A 32 7.60 -9.05 2.53
N ILE A 33 6.66 -9.70 1.85
CA ILE A 33 5.96 -10.90 2.35
C ILE A 33 6.97 -12.03 2.61
N LYS A 34 7.88 -12.29 1.65
CA LYS A 34 8.93 -13.32 1.80
C LYS A 34 9.87 -13.02 2.96
N ARG A 35 10.23 -11.75 3.17
CA ARG A 35 11.08 -11.34 4.30
C ARG A 35 10.35 -11.54 5.63
N ALA A 36 9.09 -11.12 5.73
CA ALA A 36 8.28 -11.31 6.94
C ALA A 36 8.23 -12.79 7.36
N ALA A 37 8.10 -13.73 6.41
CA ALA A 37 8.11 -15.16 6.71
C ALA A 37 9.46 -15.73 7.15
N LYS A 38 10.59 -15.20 6.63
CA LYS A 38 11.94 -15.72 6.94
C LYS A 38 12.44 -15.34 8.34
N TYR A 39 11.99 -14.22 8.90
CA TYR A 39 12.53 -13.66 10.15
C TYR A 39 11.67 -13.97 11.39
N LYS A 40 10.70 -14.89 11.32
CA LYS A 40 9.91 -15.28 12.49
C LYS A 40 10.79 -15.94 13.57
N PRO A 41 10.70 -15.53 14.85
CA PRO A 41 11.49 -16.09 15.95
C PRO A 41 11.21 -17.59 16.16
N LYS A 42 12.25 -18.34 16.55
CA LYS A 42 12.26 -19.81 16.74
C LYS A 42 11.17 -20.38 17.65
N ASP A 43 10.58 -19.57 18.52
CA ASP A 43 9.58 -20.03 19.49
C ASP A 43 8.17 -20.23 18.91
N GLN A 44 7.93 -19.85 17.64
CA GLN A 44 6.68 -20.15 16.89
C GLN A 44 6.85 -21.17 15.75
N ILE A 45 8.05 -21.74 15.56
CA ILE A 45 8.46 -22.36 14.27
C ILE A 45 7.96 -23.79 14.03
N GLY A 46 7.58 -24.57 15.04
CA GLY A 46 7.44 -26.03 14.85
C GLY A 46 6.35 -26.50 13.88
N LEU A 47 5.23 -25.77 13.76
CA LEU A 47 4.02 -26.23 13.03
C LEU A 47 3.54 -25.26 11.93
N LEU A 48 3.96 -24.00 11.94
CA LEU A 48 3.43 -22.95 11.05
C LEU A 48 4.32 -22.64 9.83
N PHE A 49 5.54 -23.18 9.77
CA PHE A 49 6.49 -22.82 8.70
C PHE A 49 6.05 -23.37 7.32
N GLY A 50 5.50 -24.59 7.28
CA GLY A 50 4.95 -25.18 6.06
C GLY A 50 3.73 -24.43 5.54
N GLU A 51 2.74 -24.19 6.42
CA GLU A 51 1.53 -23.43 6.08
C GLU A 51 1.85 -21.99 5.62
N THR A 52 2.89 -21.36 6.20
CA THR A 52 3.36 -20.02 5.78
C THR A 52 3.95 -20.04 4.37
N LEU A 53 4.76 -21.06 4.03
CA LEU A 53 5.34 -21.19 2.70
C LEU A 53 4.28 -21.49 1.64
N ASP A 54 3.33 -22.38 1.94
CA ASP A 54 2.21 -22.70 1.05
C ASP A 54 1.35 -21.46 0.78
N ALA A 55 1.06 -20.67 1.82
CA ALA A 55 0.32 -19.42 1.68
C ALA A 55 1.07 -18.40 0.80
N ILE A 56 2.40 -18.31 0.93
CA ILE A 56 3.22 -17.43 0.09
C ILE A 56 3.21 -17.88 -1.36
N GLN A 57 3.41 -19.17 -1.62
CA GLN A 57 3.37 -19.72 -2.98
C GLN A 57 2.03 -19.42 -3.64
N GLN A 58 0.93 -19.60 -2.90
CA GLN A 58 -0.40 -19.27 -3.39
C GLN A 58 -0.59 -17.77 -3.70
N ILE A 59 -0.03 -16.89 -2.86
CA ILE A 59 -0.03 -15.43 -3.12
C ILE A 59 0.76 -15.12 -4.40
N GLU A 60 1.88 -15.80 -4.65
CA GLU A 60 2.66 -15.63 -5.87
C GLU A 60 1.88 -16.09 -7.11
N GLU A 61 1.24 -17.26 -7.06
CA GLU A 61 0.41 -17.80 -8.14
C GLU A 61 -0.77 -16.86 -8.47
N ASP A 62 -1.43 -16.31 -7.45
CA ASP A 62 -2.48 -15.30 -7.63
C ASP A 62 -1.93 -14.01 -8.23
N ALA A 63 -0.77 -13.54 -7.77
CA ALA A 63 -0.12 -12.34 -8.28
C ALA A 63 0.30 -12.50 -9.76
N GLU A 64 0.79 -13.68 -10.18
CA GLU A 64 1.08 -13.99 -11.59
C GLU A 64 -0.20 -14.06 -12.43
N THR A 65 -1.27 -14.56 -11.85
CA THR A 65 -2.57 -14.62 -12.49
C THR A 65 -3.18 -13.23 -12.71
N VAL A 66 -3.04 -12.34 -11.71
CA VAL A 66 -3.34 -10.91 -11.84
C VAL A 66 -2.47 -10.27 -12.91
N ALA A 67 -1.16 -10.57 -12.95
CA ALA A 67 -0.23 -10.05 -13.96
C ALA A 67 -0.75 -10.32 -15.38
N ARG A 68 -1.12 -11.58 -15.64
CA ARG A 68 -1.62 -12.02 -16.95
C ARG A 68 -2.93 -11.34 -17.31
N ALA A 69 -3.89 -11.29 -16.39
CA ALA A 69 -5.17 -10.61 -16.62
C ALA A 69 -4.97 -9.11 -16.89
N PHE A 70 -4.04 -8.49 -16.18
CA PHE A 70 -3.68 -7.09 -16.36
C PHE A 70 -3.06 -6.83 -17.74
N GLN A 71 -2.09 -7.64 -18.18
CA GLN A 71 -1.48 -7.50 -19.51
C GLN A 71 -2.51 -7.62 -20.64
N THR A 72 -3.45 -8.55 -20.50
CA THR A 72 -4.58 -8.68 -21.43
C THR A 72 -5.43 -7.42 -21.43
N PHE A 73 -5.85 -6.93 -20.26
CA PHE A 73 -6.64 -5.70 -20.13
C PHE A 73 -5.91 -4.46 -20.67
N HIS A 74 -4.60 -4.34 -20.44
CA HIS A 74 -3.81 -3.21 -20.93
C HIS A 74 -3.64 -3.23 -22.46
N THR A 75 -3.35 -4.40 -23.04
CA THR A 75 -3.33 -4.57 -24.51
C THR A 75 -4.67 -4.13 -25.11
N MET A 76 -5.76 -4.53 -24.46
CA MET A 76 -7.11 -4.16 -24.84
C MET A 76 -7.38 -2.64 -24.82
N GLN A 77 -6.73 -1.88 -23.94
CA GLN A 77 -6.85 -0.41 -23.93
C GLN A 77 -6.13 0.25 -25.12
N THR A 78 -5.11 -0.40 -25.69
CA THR A 78 -4.24 0.19 -26.71
C THR A 78 -4.67 -0.14 -28.15
N GLU A 79 -5.42 -1.22 -28.36
CA GLU A 79 -5.88 -1.66 -29.67
C GLU A 79 -7.16 -0.93 -30.13
N HIS A 80 -7.17 -0.46 -31.39
CA HIS A 80 -8.34 0.22 -31.97
C HIS A 80 -9.36 -0.79 -32.51
N GLY A 81 -10.65 -0.59 -32.21
CA GLY A 81 -11.76 -1.41 -32.76
C GLY A 81 -12.30 -2.49 -31.83
N MET A 82 -12.07 -2.36 -30.53
CA MET A 82 -12.47 -3.36 -29.55
C MET A 82 -13.98 -3.48 -29.36
N ASP A 83 -14.45 -4.72 -29.17
CA ASP A 83 -15.81 -4.97 -28.71
C ASP A 83 -15.98 -4.51 -27.26
N ALA A 84 -16.97 -3.65 -27.03
CA ALA A 84 -17.24 -3.06 -25.72
C ALA A 84 -17.57 -4.12 -24.66
N GLN A 85 -18.20 -5.24 -25.07
CA GLN A 85 -18.53 -6.33 -24.15
C GLN A 85 -17.26 -7.07 -23.68
N GLN A 86 -16.37 -7.43 -24.60
CA GLN A 86 -15.09 -8.09 -24.27
C GLN A 86 -14.23 -7.23 -23.33
N PHE A 87 -14.20 -5.92 -23.55
CA PHE A 87 -13.49 -5.00 -22.67
C PHE A 87 -14.08 -4.97 -21.26
N SER A 88 -15.42 -4.90 -21.14
CA SER A 88 -16.11 -4.92 -19.86
C SER A 88 -15.85 -6.23 -19.10
N ASP A 89 -15.88 -7.37 -19.80
CA ASP A 89 -15.64 -8.68 -19.20
C ASP A 89 -14.19 -8.82 -18.71
N ALA A 90 -13.21 -8.36 -19.49
CA ALA A 90 -11.80 -8.34 -19.07
C ALA A 90 -11.57 -7.44 -17.85
N LYS A 91 -12.21 -6.27 -17.82
CA LYS A 91 -12.18 -5.35 -16.67
C LYS A 91 -12.73 -6.01 -15.41
N GLN A 92 -13.87 -6.70 -15.52
CA GLN A 92 -14.48 -7.40 -14.38
C GLN A 92 -13.59 -8.56 -13.91
N GLN A 93 -13.04 -9.36 -14.83
CA GLN A 93 -12.13 -10.44 -14.47
C GLN A 93 -10.88 -9.94 -13.75
N LEU A 94 -10.31 -8.80 -14.19
CA LEU A 94 -9.18 -8.19 -13.50
C LEU A 94 -9.58 -7.76 -12.07
N ARG A 95 -10.75 -7.13 -11.90
CA ARG A 95 -11.28 -6.73 -10.59
C ARG A 95 -11.45 -7.93 -9.65
N ASP A 96 -12.05 -9.01 -10.13
CA ASP A 96 -12.30 -10.21 -9.33
C ASP A 96 -10.99 -10.88 -8.88
N ARG A 97 -9.98 -10.91 -9.77
CA ARG A 97 -8.66 -11.46 -9.46
C ARG A 97 -7.90 -10.59 -8.45
N LEU A 98 -7.96 -9.26 -8.62
CA LEU A 98 -7.38 -8.32 -7.65
C LEU A 98 -8.05 -8.46 -6.27
N GLN A 99 -9.38 -8.55 -6.23
CA GLN A 99 -10.11 -8.76 -4.99
C GLN A 99 -9.72 -10.07 -4.31
N SER A 100 -9.60 -11.16 -5.09
CA SER A 100 -9.17 -12.47 -4.57
C SER A 100 -7.76 -12.41 -3.97
N LEU A 101 -6.83 -11.72 -4.65
CA LEU A 101 -5.47 -11.49 -4.16
C LEU A 101 -5.49 -10.65 -2.86
N THR A 102 -6.24 -9.54 -2.84
CA THR A 102 -6.40 -8.70 -1.64
C THR A 102 -6.97 -9.50 -0.47
N ASP A 103 -8.01 -10.30 -0.70
CA ASP A 103 -8.56 -11.15 0.35
C ASP A 103 -7.52 -12.16 0.85
N ARG A 104 -6.75 -12.81 -0.02
CA ARG A 104 -5.68 -13.73 0.43
C ARG A 104 -4.63 -13.03 1.28
N LEU A 105 -4.28 -11.79 0.92
CA LEU A 105 -3.33 -10.98 1.69
C LEU A 105 -3.88 -10.52 3.03
N ASP A 106 -5.17 -10.17 3.10
CA ASP A 106 -5.85 -9.87 4.35
C ASP A 106 -5.84 -11.10 5.28
N HIS A 107 -6.11 -12.30 4.74
CA HIS A 107 -6.07 -13.53 5.53
C HIS A 107 -4.67 -13.81 6.07
N TYR A 108 -3.64 -13.65 5.22
CA TYR A 108 -2.24 -13.82 5.63
C TYR A 108 -1.85 -12.79 6.70
N LEU A 109 -2.13 -11.51 6.46
CA LEU A 109 -1.79 -10.45 7.40
C LEU A 109 -2.55 -10.61 8.73
N ALA A 110 -3.84 -10.96 8.71
CA ALA A 110 -4.61 -11.23 9.93
C ALA A 110 -4.00 -12.38 10.75
N SER A 111 -3.40 -13.37 10.10
CA SER A 111 -2.72 -14.47 10.78
C SER A 111 -1.52 -14.01 11.59
N GLU A 112 -0.82 -12.94 11.19
CA GLU A 112 0.25 -12.30 11.97
C GLU A 112 -0.29 -11.72 13.29
N TYR A 113 -1.56 -11.29 13.30
CA TYR A 113 -2.28 -10.84 14.50
C TYR A 113 -2.89 -12.01 15.30
N VAL A 114 -2.56 -13.26 14.96
CA VAL A 114 -3.13 -14.48 15.56
C VAL A 114 -4.65 -14.55 15.36
N ILE A 115 -5.14 -14.01 14.24
CA ILE A 115 -6.54 -14.04 13.84
C ILE A 115 -6.69 -14.98 12.66
N ASN A 116 -7.43 -16.06 12.87
CA ASN A 116 -7.76 -17.02 11.81
C ASN A 116 -9.19 -16.72 11.30
N PRO A 117 -9.36 -16.35 10.03
CA PRO A 117 -10.67 -16.01 9.46
C PRO A 117 -11.70 -17.15 9.49
N ASP A 118 -11.26 -18.39 9.27
CA ASP A 118 -12.13 -19.58 9.26
C ASP A 118 -12.62 -19.94 10.67
N LYS A 119 -11.74 -19.84 11.66
CA LYS A 119 -12.06 -20.18 13.06
C LYS A 119 -12.77 -19.04 13.79
N SER A 120 -12.54 -17.79 13.37
CA SER A 120 -13.02 -16.61 14.09
C SER A 120 -13.49 -15.48 13.17
N PRO A 121 -14.53 -15.72 12.35
CA PRO A 121 -14.97 -14.77 11.32
C PRO A 121 -15.39 -13.41 11.90
N LYS A 122 -16.01 -13.37 13.10
CA LYS A 122 -16.37 -12.11 13.76
C LYS A 122 -15.14 -11.28 14.15
N LYS A 123 -14.08 -11.93 14.66
CA LYS A 123 -12.82 -11.25 15.01
C LYS A 123 -12.10 -10.75 13.77
N TYR A 124 -12.10 -11.53 12.70
CA TYR A 124 -11.54 -11.13 11.42
C TYR A 124 -12.25 -9.89 10.84
N GLN A 125 -13.58 -9.84 10.86
CA GLN A 125 -14.31 -8.65 10.42
C GLN A 125 -14.00 -7.41 11.26
N GLN A 126 -13.91 -7.56 12.60
CA GLN A 126 -13.49 -6.46 13.49
C GLN A 126 -12.06 -6.00 13.21
N TRP A 127 -11.16 -6.93 12.91
CA TRP A 127 -9.79 -6.64 12.52
C TRP A 127 -9.75 -5.86 11.20
N ARG A 128 -10.45 -6.31 10.15
CA ARG A 128 -10.53 -5.58 8.88
C ARG A 128 -11.05 -4.16 9.05
N ILE A 129 -12.11 -3.96 9.84
CA ILE A 129 -12.68 -2.63 10.11
C ILE A 129 -11.69 -1.72 10.83
N SER A 130 -10.95 -2.24 11.80
CA SER A 130 -10.03 -1.44 12.61
C SER A 130 -8.67 -1.18 11.98
N HIS A 131 -8.18 -2.12 11.15
CA HIS A 131 -6.86 -2.06 10.55
C HIS A 131 -6.88 -1.46 9.15
N GLN A 132 -7.96 -1.69 8.40
CA GLN A 132 -8.16 -1.23 7.01
C GLN A 132 -6.89 -1.44 6.17
N PRO A 133 -6.36 -2.68 6.09
CA PRO A 133 -5.08 -2.93 5.43
C PRO A 133 -5.09 -2.45 3.98
N PHE A 134 -3.97 -1.88 3.54
CA PHE A 134 -3.77 -1.37 2.20
C PHE A 134 -2.59 -2.06 1.53
N HIS A 135 -2.90 -3.08 0.73
CA HIS A 135 -1.90 -3.86 0.02
C HIS A 135 -1.50 -3.16 -1.28
N TRP A 136 -0.56 -2.22 -1.19
CA TRP A 136 -0.10 -1.40 -2.32
C TRP A 136 0.18 -2.18 -3.60
N PHE A 137 0.79 -3.37 -3.49
CA PHE A 137 1.10 -4.19 -4.67
C PHE A 137 -0.14 -4.84 -5.32
N ALA A 138 -1.26 -4.97 -4.61
CA ALA A 138 -2.53 -5.38 -5.20
C ALA A 138 -3.32 -4.15 -5.68
N GLU A 139 -3.44 -3.12 -4.84
CA GLU A 139 -4.23 -1.92 -5.09
C GLU A 139 -3.76 -1.11 -6.30
N PHE A 140 -2.43 -1.03 -6.47
CA PHE A 140 -1.72 -0.36 -7.57
C PHE A 140 -0.78 -1.32 -8.29
N TYR A 141 -1.28 -2.51 -8.62
CA TYR A 141 -0.48 -3.62 -9.18
C TYR A 141 0.46 -3.19 -10.32
N GLU A 142 -0.06 -2.50 -11.35
CA GLU A 142 0.74 -2.06 -12.49
C GLU A 142 1.93 -1.17 -12.08
N ILE A 143 1.65 -0.19 -11.23
CA ILE A 143 2.64 0.81 -10.79
C ILE A 143 3.72 0.10 -9.97
N MET A 144 3.30 -0.72 -9.01
CA MET A 144 4.22 -1.45 -8.15
C MET A 144 5.04 -2.49 -8.94
N HIS A 145 4.44 -3.14 -9.94
CA HIS A 145 5.15 -4.08 -10.82
C HIS A 145 6.18 -3.36 -11.73
N ARG A 146 5.93 -2.10 -12.09
CA ARG A 146 6.90 -1.24 -12.83
C ARG A 146 7.97 -0.59 -11.95
N GLY A 147 8.04 -1.00 -10.68
CA GLY A 147 9.06 -0.57 -9.73
C GLY A 147 8.63 0.59 -8.82
N GLY A 148 7.34 0.98 -8.84
CA GLY A 148 6.79 2.02 -7.97
C GLY A 148 6.34 3.28 -8.70
N PHE A 149 5.93 4.28 -7.92
CA PHE A 149 5.42 5.55 -8.43
C PHE A 149 6.56 6.44 -8.96
N ASP A 150 6.37 7.04 -10.13
CA ASP A 150 7.34 8.00 -10.68
C ASP A 150 7.44 9.27 -9.82
N VAL A 151 6.30 9.72 -9.26
CA VAL A 151 6.18 10.87 -8.36
C VAL A 151 5.15 10.58 -7.29
N ILE A 152 5.43 10.96 -6.04
CA ILE A 152 4.48 10.93 -4.94
C ILE A 152 4.35 12.33 -4.33
N ILE A 153 3.13 12.82 -4.21
CA ILE A 153 2.81 14.07 -3.52
C ILE A 153 1.70 13.87 -2.51
N GLY A 154 1.66 14.71 -1.47
CA GLY A 154 0.60 14.58 -0.47
C GLY A 154 0.71 15.51 0.74
N ASN A 155 -0.31 15.44 1.57
CA ASN A 155 -0.37 16.11 2.86
C ASN A 155 -0.57 15.04 3.95
N PRO A 156 0.51 14.45 4.47
CA PRO A 156 0.42 13.35 5.43
C PRO A 156 -0.17 13.82 6.78
N PRO A 157 -0.70 12.90 7.61
CA PRO A 157 -1.33 13.25 8.87
C PRO A 157 -0.35 13.80 9.91
N TYR A 158 -0.75 14.89 10.58
CA TYR A 158 0.04 15.54 11.64
C TYR A 158 -0.36 15.07 13.03
N VAL A 159 -0.25 13.76 13.25
CA VAL A 159 -0.66 13.10 14.49
C VAL A 159 0.49 12.27 15.04
N VAL A 160 0.61 12.22 16.37
CA VAL A 160 1.55 11.35 17.06
C VAL A 160 0.91 9.97 17.27
N TYR A 161 1.54 8.95 16.72
CA TYR A 161 1.24 7.55 16.94
C TYR A 161 1.36 7.19 18.43
N SER A 162 0.32 6.53 18.93
CA SER A 162 0.24 6.01 20.28
C SER A 162 -0.34 4.60 20.20
N PRO A 163 0.46 3.55 20.46
CA PRO A 163 -0.01 2.16 20.37
C PRO A 163 -1.26 1.89 21.21
N SER A 164 -1.39 2.54 22.37
CA SER A 164 -2.56 2.43 23.25
C SER A 164 -3.86 3.02 22.70
N LYS A 165 -3.81 3.77 21.59
CA LYS A 165 -4.97 4.46 21.00
C LYS A 165 -5.47 3.80 19.71
N VAL A 166 -4.81 2.75 19.23
CA VAL A 166 -5.20 2.05 18.00
C VAL A 166 -5.21 0.55 18.23
N ALA A 167 -5.90 -0.19 17.36
CA ALA A 167 -5.99 -1.64 17.46
C ALA A 167 -4.80 -2.38 16.81
N TYR A 168 -3.88 -1.65 16.17
CA TYR A 168 -2.75 -2.17 15.40
C TYR A 168 -1.41 -1.67 15.93
N SER A 169 -0.35 -2.46 15.73
CA SER A 169 1.03 -2.07 16.03
C SER A 169 1.75 -1.66 14.75
N LEU A 170 2.49 -0.55 14.81
CA LEU A 170 3.41 -0.14 13.74
C LEU A 170 4.86 -0.55 14.04
N GLU A 171 5.14 -0.98 15.27
CA GLU A 171 6.44 -1.49 15.71
C GLU A 171 6.81 -2.78 14.97
N GLU A 172 5.83 -3.67 14.78
CA GLU A 172 6.03 -4.96 14.10
C GLU A 172 6.23 -4.80 12.58
N VAL A 173 5.83 -3.65 12.02
CA VAL A 173 6.04 -3.33 10.59
C VAL A 173 7.51 -2.97 10.31
N GLY A 174 8.27 -2.56 11.33
CA GLY A 174 9.72 -2.34 11.21
C GLY A 174 10.13 -1.02 10.57
N TYR A 175 9.32 0.04 10.70
CA TYR A 175 9.70 1.38 10.24
C TYR A 175 10.93 1.91 10.97
N GLN A 176 11.92 2.41 10.25
CA GLN A 176 13.11 3.06 10.81
C GLN A 176 12.74 4.36 11.54
N THR A 177 11.69 5.04 11.08
CA THR A 177 11.17 6.28 11.63
C THR A 177 10.18 6.07 12.79
N ILE A 178 9.93 4.83 13.24
CA ILE A 178 8.95 4.55 14.32
C ILE A 178 9.24 5.31 15.62
N SER A 179 10.52 5.51 15.93
CA SER A 179 10.97 6.24 17.12
C SER A 179 10.56 7.73 17.12
N THR A 180 10.29 8.31 15.95
CA THR A 180 9.78 9.69 15.83
C THR A 180 8.34 9.82 16.35
N LYS A 181 7.60 8.70 16.36
CA LYS A 181 6.16 8.58 16.63
C LYS A 181 5.27 9.45 15.75
N ASN A 182 5.77 10.23 14.81
CA ASN A 182 4.93 11.12 14.02
C ASN A 182 4.48 10.41 12.75
N LEU A 183 3.16 10.35 12.52
CA LEU A 183 2.63 9.61 11.38
C LEU A 183 3.15 10.16 10.05
N TYR A 184 3.37 11.46 9.93
CA TYR A 184 3.96 12.01 8.70
C TYR A 184 5.36 11.47 8.40
N ALA A 185 6.16 11.12 9.42
CA ALA A 185 7.49 10.55 9.21
C ALA A 185 7.38 9.11 8.71
N LEU A 186 6.47 8.33 9.29
CA LEU A 186 6.16 6.96 8.85
C LEU A 186 5.60 6.96 7.42
N THR A 187 4.71 7.91 7.10
CA THR A 187 4.18 8.08 5.74
C THR A 187 5.28 8.47 4.77
N PHE A 188 6.22 9.34 5.17
CA PHE A 188 7.39 9.68 4.36
C PHE A 188 8.20 8.42 4.03
N GLU A 189 8.62 7.67 5.04
CA GLU A 189 9.38 6.43 4.86
C GLU A 189 8.65 5.45 3.94
N ARG A 190 7.36 5.20 4.18
CA ARG A 190 6.53 4.35 3.32
C ARG A 190 6.55 4.84 1.87
N SER A 191 6.37 6.14 1.64
CA SER A 191 6.40 6.73 0.30
C SER A 191 7.78 6.67 -0.36
N LEU A 192 8.88 6.77 0.39
CA LEU A 192 10.22 6.57 -0.17
C LEU A 192 10.40 5.15 -0.73
N HIS A 193 9.83 4.14 -0.05
CA HIS A 193 9.84 2.75 -0.51
C HIS A 193 8.90 2.48 -1.69
N LEU A 194 7.78 3.21 -1.78
CA LEU A 194 6.82 3.09 -2.88
C LEU A 194 7.27 3.83 -4.15
N ALA A 195 8.19 4.79 -4.02
CA ALA A 195 8.71 5.55 -5.14
C ALA A 195 9.67 4.71 -5.99
N LYS A 196 9.61 4.90 -7.30
CA LYS A 196 10.48 4.22 -8.25
C LYS A 196 11.91 4.76 -8.18
N GLY A 197 12.82 3.97 -7.62
CA GLY A 197 14.21 4.36 -7.41
C GLY A 197 14.32 5.68 -6.63
N LEU A 198 14.96 6.69 -7.21
CA LEU A 198 15.08 8.03 -6.63
C LEU A 198 13.98 9.01 -7.10
N GLY A 199 12.82 8.49 -7.50
CA GLY A 199 11.66 9.28 -7.93
C GLY A 199 11.28 10.38 -6.90
N PRO A 200 10.83 11.57 -7.35
CA PRO A 200 10.47 12.66 -6.43
C PRO A 200 9.36 12.28 -5.45
N VAL A 201 9.56 12.61 -4.17
CA VAL A 201 8.55 12.50 -3.11
C VAL A 201 8.43 13.86 -2.43
N GLY A 202 7.25 14.47 -2.47
CA GLY A 202 7.01 15.82 -1.95
C GLY A 202 5.83 15.87 -0.99
N PHE A 203 6.06 16.27 0.25
CA PHE A 203 5.01 16.39 1.26
C PHE A 203 4.95 17.76 1.90
N ILE A 204 3.74 18.21 2.20
CA ILE A 204 3.50 19.33 3.10
C ILE A 204 3.60 18.78 4.52
N VAL A 205 4.59 19.21 5.29
CA VAL A 205 4.84 18.73 6.66
C VAL A 205 5.12 19.89 7.60
N GLN A 206 5.01 19.63 8.91
CA GLN A 206 5.41 20.61 9.92
C GLN A 206 6.92 20.87 9.86
N LEU A 207 7.32 22.11 10.16
CA LEU A 207 8.74 22.54 10.22
C LEU A 207 9.60 21.61 11.10
N THR A 208 8.99 21.02 12.14
CA THR A 208 9.64 20.07 13.05
C THR A 208 10.25 18.86 12.35
N ALA A 209 9.76 18.47 11.17
CA ALA A 209 10.33 17.41 10.35
C ALA A 209 11.82 17.63 10.07
N LEU A 210 12.23 18.88 9.85
CA LEU A 210 13.60 19.25 9.49
C LEU A 210 14.38 19.94 10.61
N SER A 211 13.70 20.51 11.61
CA SER A 211 14.35 21.28 12.68
C SER A 211 14.49 20.55 14.02
N SER A 212 13.69 19.50 14.27
CA SER A 212 13.68 18.80 15.56
C SER A 212 14.69 17.66 15.58
N GLY A 213 15.48 17.55 16.65
CA GLY A 213 16.35 16.39 16.88
C GLY A 213 15.59 15.07 17.04
N ARG A 214 14.29 15.11 17.40
CA ARG A 214 13.43 13.90 17.46
C ARG A 214 13.12 13.32 16.08
N MET A 215 13.35 14.08 15.01
CA MET A 215 13.10 13.67 13.62
C MET A 215 14.38 13.21 12.91
N LYS A 216 15.46 12.99 13.67
CA LYS A 216 16.76 12.56 13.12
C LYS A 216 16.66 11.32 12.21
N PRO A 217 15.90 10.26 12.55
CA PRO A 217 15.72 9.12 11.64
C PRO A 217 15.15 9.52 10.27
N LEU A 218 14.13 10.40 10.25
CA LEU A 218 13.56 10.89 9.00
C LEU A 218 14.57 11.76 8.24
N GLN A 219 15.26 12.66 8.93
CA GLN A 219 16.26 13.55 8.33
C GLN A 219 17.40 12.76 7.69
N ASP A 220 17.89 11.72 8.38
CA ASP A 220 18.94 10.84 7.86
C ASP A 220 18.49 10.11 6.60
N MET A 221 17.29 9.52 6.62
CA MET A 221 16.72 8.88 5.42
C MET A 221 16.58 9.86 4.24
N LEU A 222 16.15 11.10 4.49
CA LEU A 222 15.99 12.11 3.43
C LEU A 222 17.35 12.53 2.84
N LEU A 223 18.36 12.68 3.68
CA LEU A 223 19.71 13.05 3.26
C LEU A 223 20.42 11.91 2.51
N GLU A 224 20.25 10.67 2.97
CA GLU A 224 20.82 9.48 2.32
C GLU A 224 20.19 9.21 0.94
N ARG A 225 18.90 9.54 0.77
CA ARG A 225 18.19 9.31 -0.49
C ARG A 225 18.67 10.20 -1.63
N GLY A 226 19.20 11.39 -1.36
CA GLY A 226 19.78 12.26 -2.38
C GLY A 226 19.46 13.74 -2.21
N LYS A 227 18.88 14.37 -3.24
CA LYS A 227 18.62 15.83 -3.25
C LYS A 227 17.38 16.16 -2.43
N LEU A 228 17.56 16.97 -1.39
CA LEU A 228 16.49 17.51 -0.57
C LEU A 228 16.26 18.99 -0.92
N TYR A 229 15.03 19.33 -1.30
CA TYR A 229 14.57 20.72 -1.43
C TYR A 229 13.55 20.98 -0.33
N ALA A 230 13.81 22.00 0.49
CA ALA A 230 12.90 22.41 1.54
C ALA A 230 12.51 23.87 1.30
N LEU A 231 11.21 24.11 1.15
CA LEU A 231 10.62 25.43 1.02
C LEU A 231 9.85 25.72 2.30
N PHE A 232 10.17 26.83 2.95
CA PHE A 232 9.50 27.28 4.16
C PHE A 232 8.84 28.62 3.86
N SER A 233 7.56 28.74 4.19
CA SER A 233 6.90 30.04 4.23
C SER A 233 7.13 30.61 5.62
N GLU A 234 7.94 31.67 5.74
CA GLU A 234 7.94 32.51 6.92
C GLU A 234 6.70 33.40 6.86
N THR A 235 5.68 33.08 7.65
CA THR A 235 4.65 34.06 7.99
C THR A 235 5.29 35.14 8.87
N SER A 236 6.06 36.03 8.25
CA SER A 236 6.15 37.41 8.74
C SER A 236 4.72 37.97 8.69
N ARG A 237 4.31 38.61 9.79
CA ARG A 237 2.98 39.18 10.01
C ARG A 237 2.38 39.77 8.75
N ILE A 238 1.15 39.37 8.42
CA ILE A 238 0.23 40.28 7.73
C ILE A 238 -0.14 41.31 8.79
N ASP A 239 0.62 42.41 8.86
CA ASP A 239 0.10 43.63 9.45
C ASP A 239 -0.98 44.13 8.46
N VAL A 240 -2.20 44.22 8.97
CA VAL A 240 -3.39 44.72 8.26
C VAL A 240 -3.21 46.19 7.90
#